data_AF-A0A0A2UVR1-F1
#
_entry.id   AF-A0A0A2UVR1-F1
#
_cell.length_a   1.000
_cell.length_b   1.000
_cell.length_c   1.000
_cell.angle_alpha   90.00
_cell.angle_beta   90.00
_cell.angle_gamma   90.00
#
_symmetry.space_group_name_H-M   'P 1'
#
loop_
_entity.id
_entity.type
_entity.pdbx_description
1 polymer ?
#
loop_
_entity_poly.entity_id
_entity_poly.type
_entity_poly.pdbx_seq_one_letter_code
_entity_poly.pdbx_strand_id
1 'polypeptide(L)'
;MTPSIKGTVYLLMTMIPLFILGYILSVNYEQMFFIFEWLLGVVVLSVFVLSIKSIREAQDERKWIAVSILAFILQFSVLSLFLGPYTFYPMIYIYYCFAVMAFIVFFKALQRNGTLRALPITFLIITGAFTVYVALINSLWGKDWI
;
A
#
# COMPACT_ATOMS: atom_id res chain seq x y z
N MET A 1 13.97 7.40 -15.05
CA MET A 1 12.80 6.56 -14.69
C MET A 1 12.14 6.12 -15.99
N THR A 2 11.89 4.81 -16.20
CA THR A 2 11.22 4.32 -17.42
C THR A 2 9.78 4.86 -17.49
N PRO A 3 9.19 5.03 -18.68
CA PRO A 3 7.82 5.54 -18.82
C PRO A 3 6.82 4.71 -18.01
N SER A 4 7.00 3.39 -17.95
CA SER A 4 6.16 2.46 -17.18
C SER A 4 6.22 2.71 -15.66
N ILE A 5 7.42 2.93 -15.10
CA ILE A 5 7.56 3.25 -13.66
C ILE A 5 6.98 4.64 -13.36
N LYS A 6 7.20 5.64 -14.23
CA LYS A 6 6.63 6.98 -14.05
C LYS A 6 5.10 6.92 -14.01
N GLY A 7 4.48 6.24 -14.97
CA GLY A 7 3.03 6.06 -15.01
C GLY A 7 2.49 5.36 -13.77
N THR A 8 3.19 4.34 -13.28
CA THR A 8 2.81 3.63 -12.04
C THR A 8 2.87 4.55 -10.83
N VAL A 9 3.89 5.40 -10.71
CA VAL A 9 4.03 6.36 -9.59
C VAL A 9 2.97 7.45 -9.65
N TYR A 10 2.67 7.99 -10.84
CA TYR A 10 1.60 8.98 -10.99
C TYR A 10 0.24 8.40 -10.62
N LEU A 11 -0.03 7.15 -11.03
CA LEU A 11 -1.24 6.45 -10.63
C LEU A 11 -1.28 6.18 -9.13
N LEU A 12 -0.14 5.89 -8.48
CA LEU A 12 -0.09 5.76 -7.03
C LEU A 12 -0.41 7.10 -6.33
N MET A 13 0.06 8.21 -6.89
CA MET A 13 -0.21 9.55 -6.33
C MET A 13 -1.69 9.94 -6.38
N THR A 14 -2.50 9.35 -7.28
CA THR A 14 -3.95 9.61 -7.29
C THR A 14 -4.65 9.07 -6.05
N MET A 15 -4.02 8.18 -5.27
CA MET A 15 -4.57 7.74 -3.99
C MET A 15 -4.80 8.90 -3.02
N ILE A 16 -3.93 9.93 -3.01
CA ILE A 16 -4.04 11.07 -2.09
C ILE A 16 -5.36 11.82 -2.27
N PRO A 17 -5.71 12.37 -3.46
CA PRO A 17 -7.00 13.01 -3.66
C PRO A 17 -8.16 12.02 -3.50
N LEU A 18 -7.96 10.74 -3.80
CA LEU A 18 -8.99 9.73 -3.58
C LEU A 18 -9.35 9.60 -2.10
N PHE A 19 -8.35 9.56 -1.21
CA PHE A 19 -8.57 9.48 0.24
C PHE A 19 -9.27 10.71 0.80
N ILE A 20 -8.96 11.90 0.27
CA ILE A 20 -9.68 13.13 0.64
C ILE A 20 -11.16 13.01 0.23
N LEU A 21 -11.42 12.54 -1.00
CA LEU A 21 -12.78 12.30 -1.48
C LEU A 21 -13.49 11.22 -0.65
N GLY A 22 -12.79 10.14 -0.30
CA GLY A 22 -13.30 9.08 0.57
C GLY A 22 -13.72 9.61 1.94
N TYR A 23 -12.91 10.49 2.55
CA TYR A 23 -13.25 11.15 3.81
C TYR A 23 -14.49 12.05 3.67
N ILE A 24 -14.58 12.85 2.60
CA ILE A 24 -15.75 13.72 2.37
C ILE A 24 -17.02 12.88 2.19
N LEU A 25 -16.93 11.78 1.44
CA LEU A 25 -18.05 10.87 1.21
C LEU A 25 -18.44 10.13 2.49
N SER A 26 -17.48 9.61 3.28
CA SER A 26 -17.82 8.88 4.51
C SER A 26 -18.48 9.77 5.55
N VAL A 27 -18.09 11.06 5.64
CA VAL A 27 -18.64 11.99 6.62
C VAL A 27 -19.97 12.59 6.19
N ASN A 28 -20.10 12.99 4.92
CA ASN A 28 -21.24 13.78 4.45
C ASN A 28 -22.25 13.00 3.60
N TYR A 29 -21.83 11.91 2.96
CA TYR A 29 -22.62 11.19 1.95
C TYR A 29 -22.35 9.69 2.02
N GLU A 30 -22.60 9.07 3.17
CA GLU A 30 -22.26 7.67 3.44
C GLU A 30 -22.82 6.70 2.38
N GLN A 31 -24.04 6.93 1.89
CA GLN A 31 -24.63 6.11 0.81
C GLN A 31 -23.85 6.15 -0.51
N MET A 32 -22.97 7.14 -0.72
CA MET A 32 -22.10 7.26 -1.91
C MET A 32 -20.69 6.75 -1.65
N PHE A 33 -20.35 6.32 -0.44
CA PHE A 33 -19.01 5.86 -0.08
C PHE A 33 -18.53 4.69 -0.94
N PHE A 34 -19.46 3.83 -1.40
CA PHE A 34 -19.13 2.74 -2.34
C PHE A 34 -18.40 3.23 -3.60
N ILE A 35 -18.66 4.46 -4.07
CA ILE A 35 -17.98 5.03 -5.24
C ILE A 35 -16.49 5.17 -4.97
N PHE A 36 -16.11 5.61 -3.77
CA PHE A 36 -14.71 5.67 -3.35
C PHE A 36 -14.08 4.27 -3.27
N GLU A 37 -14.77 3.29 -2.68
CA GLU A 37 -14.27 1.92 -2.55
C GLU A 37 -13.96 1.30 -3.92
N TRP A 38 -14.87 1.45 -4.89
CA TRP A 38 -14.68 0.95 -6.25
C TRP A 38 -13.57 1.67 -7.00
N LEU A 39 -13.50 3.00 -6.90
CA LEU A 39 -12.40 3.77 -7.50
C LEU A 39 -11.05 3.37 -6.91
N LEU A 40 -10.97 3.18 -5.59
CA LEU A 40 -9.76 2.73 -4.92
C LEU A 40 -9.37 1.34 -5.40
N GLY A 41 -10.33 0.42 -5.51
CA GLY A 41 -10.12 -0.92 -6.05
C GLY A 41 -9.55 -0.90 -7.46
N VAL A 42 -10.11 -0.07 -8.35
CA VAL A 42 -9.62 0.09 -9.74
C VAL A 42 -8.19 0.64 -9.76
N VAL A 43 -7.88 1.66 -8.94
CA VAL A 43 -6.54 2.24 -8.84
C VAL A 43 -5.54 1.19 -8.34
N VAL A 44 -5.87 0.47 -7.26
CA VAL A 44 -5.02 -0.57 -6.68
C VAL A 44 -4.74 -1.68 -7.70
N LEU A 45 -5.77 -2.19 -8.37
CA LEU A 45 -5.64 -3.25 -9.37
C LEU A 45 -4.80 -2.77 -10.58
N SER A 46 -5.03 -1.54 -11.04
CA SER A 46 -4.27 -0.95 -12.13
C SER A 46 -2.80 -0.77 -11.77
N VAL A 47 -2.49 -0.25 -10.57
CA VAL A 47 -1.12 -0.15 -10.05
C VAL A 47 -0.47 -1.53 -9.93
N PHE A 48 -1.21 -2.53 -9.47
CA PHE A 48 -0.72 -3.90 -9.35
C PHE A 48 -0.29 -4.46 -10.71
N VAL A 49 -1.15 -4.38 -11.73
CA VAL A 49 -0.84 -4.86 -13.09
C VAL A 49 0.33 -4.08 -13.71
N LEU A 50 0.34 -2.75 -13.57
CA LEU A 50 1.42 -1.90 -14.10
C LEU A 50 2.75 -2.14 -13.37
N SER A 51 2.73 -2.47 -12.08
CA SER A 51 3.93 -2.82 -11.32
C SER A 51 4.54 -4.12 -11.82
N ILE A 52 3.71 -5.15 -12.08
CA ILE A 52 4.18 -6.42 -12.67
C ILE A 52 4.80 -6.17 -14.06
N LYS A 53 4.14 -5.37 -14.90
CA LYS A 53 4.67 -4.98 -16.21
C LYS A 53 6.01 -4.25 -16.08
N SER A 54 6.09 -3.28 -15.17
CA SER A 54 7.30 -2.50 -14.89
C SER A 54 8.46 -3.37 -14.40
N ILE A 55 8.20 -4.43 -13.62
CA ILE A 55 9.23 -5.38 -13.19
C ILE A 55 9.82 -6.16 -14.37
N ARG A 56 8.99 -6.53 -15.36
CA ARG A 56 9.44 -7.24 -16.57
C ARG A 56 10.28 -6.36 -17.49
N GLU A 57 9.95 -5.07 -17.57
CA GLU A 57 10.62 -4.12 -18.48
C GLU A 57 11.85 -3.44 -17.84
N ALA A 58 11.95 -3.40 -16.51
CA ALA A 58 13.03 -2.69 -15.82
C ALA A 58 14.32 -3.53 -15.71
N GLN A 59 15.45 -2.87 -15.96
CA GLN A 59 16.79 -3.43 -15.79
C GLN A 59 17.37 -3.09 -14.40
N ASP A 60 18.09 -4.05 -13.83
CA ASP A 60 18.88 -4.02 -12.59
C ASP A 60 18.33 -3.14 -11.46
N GLU A 61 18.85 -1.92 -11.30
CA GLU A 61 18.54 -1.05 -10.17
C GLU A 61 17.05 -0.66 -10.16
N ARG A 62 16.51 -0.30 -11.33
CA ARG A 62 15.11 0.15 -11.46
C ARG A 62 14.10 -0.96 -11.20
N LYS A 63 14.52 -2.22 -11.35
CA LYS A 63 13.68 -3.38 -11.04
C LYS A 63 13.31 -3.41 -9.56
N TRP A 64 14.25 -3.10 -8.68
CA TRP A 64 14.00 -3.04 -7.24
C TRP A 64 12.98 -1.97 -6.84
N ILE A 65 12.91 -0.86 -7.59
CA ILE A 65 11.87 0.16 -7.39
C ILE A 65 10.50 -0.40 -7.77
N ALA A 66 10.39 -1.03 -8.94
CA ALA A 66 9.13 -1.63 -9.36
C ALA A 66 8.67 -2.74 -8.39
N VAL A 67 9.60 -3.54 -7.88
CA VAL A 67 9.33 -4.54 -6.82
C VAL A 67 8.91 -3.86 -5.52
N SER A 68 9.50 -2.72 -5.14
CA SER A 68 9.06 -1.97 -3.96
C SER A 68 7.63 -1.43 -4.10
N ILE A 69 7.24 -0.93 -5.28
CA ILE A 69 5.86 -0.49 -5.53
C ILE A 69 4.90 -1.70 -5.41
N LEU A 70 5.28 -2.86 -5.95
CA LEU A 70 4.49 -4.08 -5.83
C LEU A 70 4.34 -4.56 -4.38
N ALA A 71 5.42 -4.52 -3.59
CA ALA A 71 5.37 -4.91 -2.19
C ALA A 71 4.49 -3.94 -1.37
N PHE A 72 4.62 -2.63 -1.62
CA PHE A 72 3.77 -1.62 -1.00
C PHE A 72 2.29 -1.82 -1.34
N ILE A 73 1.94 -2.03 -2.62
CA ILE A 73 0.55 -2.20 -3.01
C ILE A 73 -0.05 -3.48 -2.43
N LEU A 74 0.72 -4.56 -2.32
CA LEU A 74 0.26 -5.79 -1.67
C LEU A 74 -0.03 -5.58 -0.18
N GLN A 75 0.89 -4.95 0.55
CA GLN A 75 0.67 -4.61 1.96
C GLN A 75 -0.55 -3.70 2.13
N PHE A 76 -0.68 -2.68 1.26
CA PHE A 76 -1.79 -1.74 1.28
C PHE A 76 -3.14 -2.41 0.98
N SER A 77 -3.19 -3.35 0.04
CA SER A 77 -4.40 -4.13 -0.25
C SER A 77 -4.85 -4.94 0.97
N VAL A 78 -3.92 -5.59 1.67
CA VAL A 78 -4.24 -6.34 2.90
C VAL A 78 -4.80 -5.42 3.97
N LEU A 79 -4.19 -4.25 4.17
CA LEU A 79 -4.69 -3.24 5.10
C LEU A 79 -6.09 -2.74 4.70
N SER A 80 -6.32 -2.48 3.42
CA SER A 80 -7.60 -1.96 2.94
C SER A 80 -8.73 -2.98 3.09
N LEU A 81 -8.45 -4.26 2.86
CA LEU A 81 -9.40 -5.35 3.12
C LEU A 81 -9.75 -5.44 4.61
N PHE A 82 -8.75 -5.24 5.48
CA PHE A 82 -8.92 -5.23 6.92
C PHE A 82 -9.79 -4.06 7.41
N LEU A 83 -9.59 -2.87 6.84
CA LEU A 83 -10.33 -1.64 7.17
C LEU A 83 -11.79 -1.63 6.66
N GLY A 84 -12.11 -2.49 5.70
CA GLY A 84 -13.46 -2.63 5.13
C GLY A 84 -14.36 -3.58 5.94
N PRO A 85 -15.46 -4.09 5.35
CA PRO A 85 -16.45 -4.91 6.06
C PRO A 85 -15.95 -6.31 6.47
N TYR A 86 -14.72 -6.69 6.09
CA TYR A 86 -14.12 -8.01 6.33
C TYR A 86 -13.10 -8.02 7.48
N THR A 87 -13.27 -7.14 8.47
CA THR A 87 -12.36 -7.04 9.62
C THR A 87 -12.45 -8.29 10.51
N PHE A 88 -11.54 -9.26 10.31
CA PHE A 88 -11.40 -10.44 11.17
C PHE A 88 -10.06 -10.42 11.89
N TYR A 89 -10.03 -10.78 13.17
CA TYR A 89 -8.82 -10.77 13.99
C TYR A 89 -7.59 -11.48 13.35
N PRO A 90 -7.74 -12.65 12.69
CA PRO A 90 -6.61 -13.29 12.01
C PRO A 90 -5.95 -12.46 10.90
N MET A 91 -6.66 -11.50 10.30
CA MET A 91 -6.09 -10.62 9.26
C MET A 91 -4.97 -9.73 9.80
N ILE A 92 -4.93 -9.43 11.11
CA ILE A 92 -3.85 -8.67 11.72
C ILE A 92 -2.51 -9.41 11.52
N TYR A 93 -2.48 -10.72 11.74
CA TYR A 93 -1.27 -11.52 11.53
C TYR A 93 -0.86 -11.56 10.06
N ILE A 94 -1.82 -11.65 9.15
CA ILE A 94 -1.58 -11.57 7.70
C ILE A 94 -0.94 -10.22 7.36
N TYR A 95 -1.49 -9.12 7.89
CA TYR A 95 -0.91 -7.79 7.72
C TYR A 95 0.54 -7.73 8.18
N TYR A 96 0.87 -8.25 9.37
CA TYR A 96 2.26 -8.25 9.86
C TYR A 96 3.22 -9.05 8.96
N CYS A 97 2.79 -10.20 8.44
CA CYS A 97 3.58 -10.97 7.47
C CYS A 97 3.91 -10.14 6.22
N PHE A 98 2.91 -9.45 5.66
CA PHE A 98 3.10 -8.58 4.50
C PHE A 98 3.94 -7.34 4.84
N ALA A 99 3.80 -6.77 6.04
CA ALA A 99 4.60 -5.63 6.48
C ALA A 99 6.09 -6.00 6.60
N VAL A 100 6.42 -7.14 7.20
CA VAL A 100 7.81 -7.64 7.29
C VAL A 100 8.38 -7.90 5.90
N MET A 101 7.61 -8.54 5.01
CA MET A 101 8.02 -8.78 3.63
C MET A 101 8.29 -7.46 2.89
N ALA A 102 7.40 -6.47 3.04
CA ALA A 102 7.56 -5.14 2.45
C ALA A 102 8.81 -4.42 2.98
N PHE A 103 9.05 -4.47 4.30
CA PHE A 103 10.26 -3.92 4.93
C PHE A 103 11.55 -4.48 4.32
N ILE A 104 11.63 -5.81 4.16
CA ILE A 104 12.80 -6.47 3.55
C ILE A 104 13.02 -5.98 2.12
N VAL A 105 11.93 -5.86 1.34
CA VAL A 105 11.98 -5.36 -0.04
C VAL A 105 12.43 -3.91 -0.08
N PHE A 106 11.91 -3.04 0.78
CA PHE A 106 12.29 -1.62 0.80
C PHE A 106 13.75 -1.43 1.18
N PHE A 107 14.24 -2.20 2.16
CA PHE A 107 15.64 -2.17 2.55
C PHE A 107 16.57 -2.61 1.42
N LYS A 108 16.24 -3.72 0.73
CA LYS A 108 16.98 -4.14 -0.48
C LYS A 108 16.93 -3.08 -1.58
N ALA A 109 15.77 -2.43 -1.78
CA ALA A 109 15.62 -1.38 -2.79
C ALA A 109 16.48 -0.15 -2.48
N LEU A 110 16.64 0.22 -1.20
CA LEU A 110 17.53 1.31 -0.77
C LEU A 110 19.01 1.02 -1.00
N GLN A 111 19.44 -0.21 -0.70
CA GLN A 111 20.83 -0.63 -0.90
C GLN A 111 21.19 -0.65 -2.39
N ARG A 112 20.26 -1.10 -3.25
CA ARG A 112 20.51 -1.33 -4.68
C ARG A 112 20.25 -0.13 -5.59
N ASN A 113 19.53 0.91 -5.14
CA ASN A 113 19.29 2.11 -5.94
C ASN A 113 20.00 3.31 -5.35
N GLY A 114 20.82 4.01 -6.15
CA GLY A 114 21.43 5.29 -5.75
C GLY A 114 20.53 6.51 -6.00
N THR A 115 19.75 6.51 -7.08
CA THR A 115 19.13 7.73 -7.63
C THR A 115 17.67 7.97 -7.23
N LEU A 116 16.90 6.92 -6.95
CA LEU A 116 15.45 7.00 -6.67
C LEU A 116 15.08 6.49 -5.27
N ARG A 117 15.99 6.68 -4.31
CA ARG A 117 15.81 6.25 -2.91
C ARG A 117 14.61 6.88 -2.21
N ALA A 118 14.18 8.05 -2.66
CA ALA A 118 13.04 8.76 -2.08
C ALA A 118 11.76 7.89 -2.02
N LEU A 119 11.48 7.10 -3.06
CA LEU A 119 10.28 6.25 -3.10
C LEU A 119 10.28 5.16 -2.02
N PRO A 120 11.29 4.28 -1.93
CA PRO A 120 11.38 3.31 -0.84
C PRO A 120 11.39 3.94 0.56
N ILE A 121 11.99 5.13 0.74
CA ILE A 121 11.95 5.86 2.03
C ILE A 121 10.51 6.24 2.38
N THR A 122 9.77 6.83 1.43
CA THR A 122 8.37 7.20 1.65
C THR A 122 7.52 5.98 1.98
N PHE A 123 7.72 4.86 1.29
CA PHE A 123 7.02 3.61 1.60
C PHE A 123 7.36 3.08 2.99
N LEU A 124 8.61 3.14 3.43
CA LEU A 124 8.99 2.77 4.79
C LEU A 124 8.26 3.61 5.84
N ILE A 125 8.20 4.92 5.66
CA ILE A 125 7.52 5.83 6.59
C ILE A 125 6.03 5.50 6.66
N ILE A 126 5.37 5.35 5.51
CA ILE A 126 3.94 5.02 5.43
C ILE A 126 3.66 3.64 6.03
N THR A 127 4.46 2.63 5.70
CA THR A 127 4.36 1.28 6.26
C THR A 127 4.57 1.29 7.77
N GLY A 128 5.50 2.10 8.29
CA GLY A 128 5.67 2.31 9.73
C GLY A 128 4.40 2.87 10.38
N ALA A 129 3.82 3.92 9.79
CA ALA A 129 2.56 4.51 10.27
C ALA A 129 1.41 3.50 10.25
N PHE A 130 1.25 2.73 9.16
CA PHE A 130 0.25 1.67 9.08
C PHE A 130 0.48 0.58 10.13
N THR A 131 1.73 0.23 10.40
CA THR A 131 2.06 -0.80 11.41
C THR A 131 1.70 -0.33 12.81
N VAL A 132 2.01 0.93 13.15
CA VAL A 132 1.57 1.53 14.41
C VAL A 132 0.05 1.52 14.52
N TYR A 133 -0.65 1.90 13.44
CA TYR A 133 -2.11 1.88 13.40
C TYR A 133 -2.69 0.47 13.66
N VAL A 134 -2.19 -0.56 12.97
CA VAL A 134 -2.65 -1.94 13.17
C VAL A 134 -2.27 -2.46 14.56
N ALA A 135 -1.12 -2.06 15.11
CA ALA A 135 -0.72 -2.42 16.46
C ALA A 135 -1.67 -1.82 17.52
N LEU A 136 -2.09 -0.56 17.33
CA LEU A 136 -3.10 0.06 18.18
C LEU A 136 -4.44 -0.69 18.09
N ILE A 137 -4.89 -1.04 16.89
CA ILE A 137 -6.11 -1.84 16.73
C ILE A 137 -5.97 -3.19 17.43
N ASN A 138 -4.87 -3.91 17.23
CA ASN A 138 -4.63 -5.19 17.88
C ASN A 138 -4.64 -5.08 19.41
N SER A 139 -4.10 -3.98 19.97
CA SER A 139 -4.11 -3.71 21.41
C SER A 139 -5.51 -3.36 21.93
N LEU A 140 -6.30 -2.61 21.14
CA LEU A 140 -7.64 -2.14 21.52
C LEU A 140 -8.74 -3.19 21.31
N TRP A 141 -8.51 -4.17 20.43
CA TRP A 141 -9.52 -5.19 20.12
C TRP A 141 -9.84 -6.10 21.30
N GLY A 142 -9.12 -5.98 22.43
CA GLY A 142 -9.50 -6.64 23.67
C GLY A 142 -9.69 -8.14 23.46
N LYS A 143 -8.69 -8.82 22.93
CA LYS A 143 -8.67 -10.28 23.10
C LYS A 143 -8.38 -10.50 24.57
N ASP A 144 -9.39 -10.96 25.29
CA ASP A 144 -9.33 -11.31 26.70
C ASP A 144 -7.95 -11.89 27.06
N TRP A 145 -7.22 -11.16 27.87
CA TRP A 145 -6.11 -11.72 28.62
C TRP A 145 -6.73 -12.60 29.71
N ILE A 146 -7.14 -13.81 29.33
CA ILE A 146 -7.20 -15.07 30.10
C ILE A 146 -7.07 -16.22 29.07
#